data_AF-A0A535TAY4-F1
#
_entry.id   AF-A0A535TAY4-F1
#
_cell.length_a   1.000
_cell.length_b   1.000
_cell.length_c   1.000
_cell.angle_alpha   90.00
_cell.angle_beta   90.00
_cell.angle_gamma   90.00
#
_symmetry.space_group_name_H-M   'P 1'
#
loop_
_entity.id
_entity.type
_entity.pdbx_description
1 polymer ?
#
loop_
_entity_poly.entity_id
_entity_poly.type
_entity_poly.pdbx_seq_one_letter_code
_entity_poly.pdbx_strand_id
1 'polypeptide(L)'
;MRTVDTPLRSKVLWSVVGWLVVFVFFFPVIWMWLEGLKTEPQAASSPPTIFFVPTLMEFQEVLGGDFPPFFINSAIASIVSTFLVLALGLPAAYALAIRPVKRTQDVLFFFISTRFLPFAASLVPLYLLARDLSLLDNILALIL
;
A
#
# COMPACT_ATOMS: atom_id res chain seq x y z
N MET A 1 26.74 7.94 25.52
CA MET A 1 26.10 8.78 24.48
C MET A 1 27.05 9.92 24.13
N ARG A 2 27.74 9.86 22.99
CA ARG A 2 28.53 11.00 22.46
C ARG A 2 27.58 11.80 21.58
N THR A 3 27.13 12.96 22.07
CA THR A 3 26.47 13.94 21.21
C THR A 3 27.53 14.46 20.25
N VAL A 4 27.43 14.07 18.98
CA VAL A 4 28.27 14.65 17.94
C VAL A 4 27.81 16.10 17.83
N ASP A 5 28.61 17.02 18.37
CA ASP A 5 28.41 18.47 18.27
C ASP A 5 28.62 18.91 16.82
N THR A 6 27.68 18.54 15.97
CA THR A 6 27.63 19.00 14.59
C THR A 6 27.42 20.52 14.60
N PRO A 7 28.23 21.29 13.86
CA PRO A 7 28.08 22.73 13.80
C PRO A 7 26.66 23.08 13.33
N LEU A 8 26.07 24.16 13.86
CA LEU A 8 24.71 24.61 13.52
C LEU A 8 24.44 24.65 12.00
N ARG A 9 25.45 25.02 11.21
CA ARG A 9 25.41 24.99 9.73
C ARG A 9 25.18 23.60 9.14
N SER A 10 25.79 22.56 9.71
CA SER A 10 25.59 21.17 9.30
C SER A 10 24.17 20.69 9.64
N LYS A 11 23.64 21.06 10.81
CA LYS A 11 22.25 20.70 11.18
C LYS A 11 21.23 21.33 10.24
N VAL A 12 21.39 22.63 9.94
CA VAL A 12 20.51 23.34 8.99
C VAL A 12 20.60 22.71 7.59
N LEU A 13 21.80 22.36 7.12
CA LEU A 13 21.99 21.69 5.83
C LEU A 13 21.22 20.36 5.78
N TRP A 14 21.37 19.51 6.80
CA TRP A 14 20.64 18.23 6.86
C TRP A 14 19.13 18.41 6.95
N SER A 15 18.65 19.43 7.67
CA SER A 15 17.23 19.75 7.70
C SER A 15 16.70 20.20 6.33
N VAL A 16 17.43 21.05 5.61
CA VAL A 16 17.05 21.49 4.25
C VAL A 16 17.03 20.32 3.28
N VAL A 17 18.06 19.46 3.32
CA VAL A 17 18.10 18.24 2.50
C VAL A 17 16.92 17.33 2.81
N GLY A 18 16.60 17.12 4.09
CA GLY A 18 15.44 16.33 4.50
C GLY A 18 14.13 16.88 3.94
N TRP A 19 13.91 18.19 4.04
CA TRP A 19 12.72 18.84 3.47
C TRP A 19 12.65 18.74 1.95
N LEU A 20 13.78 18.86 1.26
CA LEU A 20 13.85 18.72 -0.20
C LEU A 20 13.48 17.30 -0.62
N VAL A 21 14.01 16.28 0.06
CA VAL A 21 13.65 14.88 -0.17
C VAL A 21 12.15 14.66 0.04
N VAL A 22 11.61 15.11 1.17
CA VAL A 22 10.17 15.02 1.44
C VAL A 22 9.35 15.67 0.33
N PHE A 23 9.73 16.87 -0.11
CA PHE A 23 9.02 17.56 -1.18
C PHE A 23 9.06 16.78 -2.50
N VAL A 24 10.22 16.24 -2.90
CA VAL A 24 10.35 15.46 -4.14
C VAL A 24 9.50 14.19 -4.12
N PHE A 25 9.47 13.46 -3.01
CA PHE A 25 8.67 12.25 -2.88
C PHE A 25 7.18 12.51 -2.69
N PHE A 26 6.82 13.64 -2.08
CA PHE A 26 5.44 14.01 -1.84
C PHE A 26 4.81 14.82 -2.99
N PHE A 27 5.64 15.39 -3.87
CA PHE A 27 5.19 16.15 -5.03
C PHE A 27 4.18 15.40 -5.91
N PRO A 28 4.38 14.10 -6.27
CA PRO A 28 3.39 13.35 -7.04
C PRO A 28 2.03 13.22 -6.34
N VAL A 29 2.03 13.16 -4.99
CA VAL A 29 0.79 13.08 -4.20
C VAL A 29 0.05 14.42 -4.25
N ILE A 30 0.77 15.54 -4.11
CA ILE A 30 0.19 16.88 -4.26
C ILE A 30 -0.37 17.04 -5.67
N TRP A 31 0.38 16.62 -6.68
CA TRP A 31 -0.04 16.71 -8.07
C TRP A 31 -1.32 15.90 -8.33
N MET A 32 -1.36 14.64 -7.89
CA MET A 32 -2.56 13.79 -7.97
C MET A 32 -3.78 14.43 -7.30
N TRP A 33 -3.58 15.06 -6.14
CA TRP A 33 -4.66 15.73 -5.42
C TRP A 33 -5.17 16.98 -6.15
N LEU A 34 -4.28 17.77 -6.75
CA LEU A 34 -4.65 18.93 -7.57
C LEU A 34 -5.40 18.52 -8.83
N GLU A 35 -4.98 17.45 -9.51
CA GLU A 35 -5.69 16.92 -10.69
C GLU A 35 -7.10 16.42 -10.34
N GLY A 36 -7.29 15.81 -9.17
CA GLY A 36 -8.62 15.38 -8.71
C GLY A 36 -9.62 16.52 -8.49
N LEU A 37 -9.16 17.77 -8.35
CA LEU A 37 -10.02 18.95 -8.18
C LEU A 37 -10.34 19.67 -9.51
N LYS A 38 -9.83 19.17 -10.63
CA LYS A 38 -10.12 19.70 -11.97
C LYS A 38 -11.26 18.92 -12.61
N THR A 39 -11.87 19.50 -13.64
CA THR A 39 -12.83 18.77 -14.48
C THR A 39 -12.10 17.74 -15.35
N GLU A 40 -12.79 16.66 -15.75
CA GLU A 40 -12.24 15.60 -16.60
C GLU A 40 -11.45 16.12 -17.83
N PRO A 41 -11.97 17.07 -18.64
CA PRO A 41 -11.24 17.60 -19.78
C PRO A 41 -9.99 18.42 -19.39
N GLN A 42 -9.98 19.03 -18.21
CA GLN A 42 -8.85 19.81 -17.70
C GLN A 42 -7.75 18.91 -17.15
N ALA A 43 -8.12 17.82 -16.48
CA ALA A 43 -7.18 16.81 -15.97
C ALA A 43 -6.50 16.04 -17.12
N ALA A 44 -7.22 15.76 -18.20
CA ALA A 44 -6.68 15.08 -19.39
C ALA A 44 -5.91 15.99 -20.37
N SER A 45 -5.80 17.30 -20.08
CA SER A 45 -5.20 18.27 -21.00
C SER A 45 -3.67 18.18 -21.09
N SER A 46 -3.13 18.40 -22.30
CA SER A 46 -1.69 18.48 -22.57
C SER A 46 -1.41 19.76 -23.38
N PRO A 47 -0.75 20.80 -22.83
CA PRO A 47 -0.08 20.87 -21.53
C PRO A 47 -1.03 20.99 -20.32
N PRO A 48 -0.60 20.57 -19.11
CA PRO A 48 -1.45 20.58 -17.93
C PRO A 48 -1.82 22.01 -17.51
N THR A 49 -3.09 22.21 -17.18
CA THR A 49 -3.59 23.50 -16.68
C THR A 49 -3.16 23.71 -15.23
N ILE A 50 -2.31 24.71 -14.97
CA ILE A 50 -1.82 25.04 -13.62
C ILE A 50 -2.84 25.91 -12.85
N PHE A 51 -3.56 26.78 -13.58
CA PHE A 51 -4.62 27.62 -13.01
C PHE A 51 -5.98 27.03 -13.37
N PHE A 52 -6.75 26.67 -12.34
CA PHE A 52 -8.07 26.08 -12.48
C PHE A 52 -8.98 26.57 -11.34
N VAL A 53 -10.29 26.42 -11.54
CA VAL A 53 -11.27 26.62 -10.47
C VAL A 53 -11.52 25.26 -9.83
N PRO A 54 -11.23 25.08 -8.52
CA PRO A 54 -11.42 23.79 -7.88
C PRO A 54 -12.91 23.42 -7.84
N THR A 55 -13.22 22.21 -8.30
CA THR A 55 -14.59 21.67 -8.28
C THR A 55 -14.64 20.33 -7.54
N LEU A 56 -15.81 20.03 -6.96
CA LEU A 56 -16.09 18.75 -6.30
C LEU A 56 -17.14 17.92 -7.07
N MET A 57 -17.49 18.35 -8.27
CA MET A 57 -18.54 17.75 -9.09
C MET A 57 -18.15 16.32 -9.49
N GLU A 58 -16.92 16.12 -9.95
CA GLU A 58 -16.40 14.80 -10.35
C GLU A 58 -16.39 13.82 -9.17
N PHE A 59 -16.07 14.28 -7.96
CA PHE A 59 -16.15 13.44 -6.76
C PHE A 59 -17.59 13.00 -6.46
N GLN A 60 -18.58 13.88 -6.64
CA GLN A 60 -19.98 13.54 -6.45
C GLN A 60 -20.48 12.57 -7.52
N GLU A 61 -20.03 12.74 -8.77
CA GLU A 61 -20.37 11.86 -9.88
C GLU A 61 -19.80 10.45 -9.67
N VAL A 62 -18.53 10.34 -9.28
CA VAL A 62 -17.89 9.06 -8.95
C VAL A 62 -18.59 8.38 -7.77
N LEU A 63 -18.86 9.11 -6.68
CA LEU A 63 -19.52 8.55 -5.50
C LEU A 63 -21.00 8.23 -5.72
N GLY A 64 -21.66 8.90 -6.66
CA GLY A 64 -23.05 8.65 -7.05
C GLY A 64 -23.22 7.55 -8.11
N GLY A 65 -22.15 7.20 -8.82
CA GLY A 65 -22.13 6.15 -9.84
C GLY A 65 -21.84 4.75 -9.28
N ASP A 66 -21.30 3.88 -10.13
CA ASP A 66 -21.05 2.46 -9.79
C ASP A 66 -19.73 2.21 -9.04
N PHE A 67 -19.01 3.27 -8.64
CA PHE A 67 -17.74 3.14 -7.92
C PHE A 67 -17.84 2.63 -6.47
N PRO A 68 -18.82 3.05 -5.63
CA PRO A 68 -18.84 2.71 -4.20
C PRO A 68 -18.78 1.20 -3.89
N PRO A 69 -19.47 0.29 -4.62
CA PRO A 69 -19.33 -1.14 -4.40
C PRO A 69 -17.89 -1.66 -4.56
N PHE A 70 -17.13 -1.17 -5.54
CA PHE A 70 -15.72 -1.55 -5.73
C PHE A 70 -14.83 -1.05 -4.59
N PHE A 71 -15.10 0.17 -4.11
CA PHE A 71 -14.42 0.74 -2.96
C PHE A 71 -14.69 -0.08 -1.69
N ILE A 72 -15.95 -0.43 -1.45
CA ILE A 72 -16.36 -1.24 -0.30
C ILE A 72 -15.74 -2.64 -0.36
N ASN A 73 -15.74 -3.29 -1.54
CA ASN A 73 -15.10 -4.59 -1.71
C ASN A 73 -13.59 -4.53 -1.41
N SER A 74 -12.90 -3.49 -1.87
CA SER A 74 -11.46 -3.31 -1.59
C SER A 74 -11.19 -3.03 -0.11
N ALA A 75 -12.04 -2.22 0.53
CA ALA A 75 -11.96 -1.92 1.96
C ALA A 75 -12.19 -3.18 2.81
N ILE A 76 -13.24 -3.96 2.50
CA ILE A 76 -13.53 -5.22 3.20
C ILE A 76 -12.39 -6.21 2.98
N ALA A 77 -11.93 -6.40 1.74
CA ALA A 77 -10.86 -7.34 1.44
C ALA A 77 -9.58 -7.01 2.22
N SER A 78 -9.15 -5.74 2.21
CA SER A 78 -7.94 -5.31 2.90
C SER A 78 -8.05 -5.40 4.43
N ILE A 79 -9.17 -4.98 5.03
CA ILE A 79 -9.36 -5.02 6.49
C ILE A 79 -9.45 -6.46 6.98
N VAL A 80 -10.28 -7.29 6.35
CA VAL A 80 -10.48 -8.69 6.76
C VAL A 80 -9.21 -9.50 6.55
N SER A 81 -8.54 -9.34 5.40
CA SER A 81 -7.26 -10.02 5.14
C SER A 81 -6.19 -9.62 6.15
N THR A 82 -6.04 -8.31 6.45
CA THR A 82 -5.08 -7.85 7.46
C THR A 82 -5.40 -8.44 8.83
N PHE A 83 -6.66 -8.47 9.23
CA PHE A 83 -7.06 -9.03 10.52
C PHE A 83 -6.76 -10.53 10.60
N LEU A 84 -7.06 -11.30 9.55
CA LEU A 84 -6.74 -12.73 9.48
C LEU A 84 -5.22 -12.98 9.56
N VAL A 85 -4.44 -12.21 8.81
CA VAL A 85 -2.97 -12.29 8.82
C VAL A 85 -2.42 -11.97 10.22
N LEU A 86 -2.96 -10.96 10.91
CA LEU A 86 -2.55 -10.64 12.27
C LEU A 86 -2.98 -11.73 13.26
N ALA A 87 -4.21 -12.24 13.15
CA ALA A 87 -4.74 -13.27 14.04
C ALA A 87 -3.92 -14.57 13.99
N LEU A 88 -3.42 -14.95 12.80
CA LEU A 88 -2.58 -16.14 12.63
C LEU A 88 -1.08 -15.84 12.84
N GLY A 89 -0.62 -14.68 12.36
CA GLY A 89 0.78 -14.28 12.36
C GLY A 89 1.31 -13.83 13.72
N LEU A 90 0.51 -13.11 14.53
CA LEU A 90 0.96 -12.67 15.86
C LEU A 90 1.30 -13.84 16.78
N PRO A 91 0.43 -14.86 16.95
CA PRO A 91 0.74 -16.00 17.81
C PRO A 91 1.98 -16.77 17.32
N ALA A 92 2.13 -16.95 16.01
CA ALA A 92 3.27 -17.61 15.40
C ALA A 92 4.58 -16.83 15.66
N ALA A 93 4.56 -15.51 15.44
CA ALA A 93 5.70 -14.64 15.71
C ALA A 93 6.06 -14.59 17.19
N TYR A 94 5.06 -14.51 18.07
CA TYR A 94 5.25 -14.49 19.53
C TYR A 94 5.88 -15.79 20.03
N ALA A 95 5.37 -16.95 19.58
CA ALA A 95 5.93 -18.25 19.94
C ALA A 95 7.40 -18.36 19.53
N LEU A 96 7.75 -17.91 18.32
CA LEU A 96 9.11 -17.98 17.78
C LEU A 96 10.08 -16.99 18.45
N ALA A 97 9.59 -15.82 18.89
CA ALA A 97 10.41 -14.79 19.51
C ALA A 97 10.77 -15.12 20.98
N ILE A 98 9.88 -15.79 21.72
CA ILE A 98 10.02 -15.96 23.17
C ILE A 98 10.41 -17.37 23.58
N ARG A 99 9.86 -18.40 22.93
CA ARG A 99 10.21 -19.79 23.27
C ARG A 99 11.45 -20.19 22.47
N PRO A 100 12.40 -20.96 23.06
CA PRO A 100 13.46 -21.60 22.31
C PRO A 100 12.86 -22.76 21.50
N VAL A 101 12.21 -22.44 20.38
CA VAL A 101 11.69 -23.43 19.45
C VAL A 101 12.88 -24.22 18.89
N LYS A 102 12.81 -25.55 18.89
CA LYS A 102 13.85 -26.36 18.24
C LYS A 102 13.86 -26.01 16.75
N ARG A 103 15.04 -25.69 16.20
CA ARG A 103 15.26 -25.30 14.79
C ARG A 103 14.61 -23.98 14.36
N THR A 104 14.59 -22.96 15.23
CA THR A 104 14.13 -21.60 14.88
C THR A 104 14.74 -21.06 13.58
N GLN A 105 16.01 -21.33 13.31
CA GLN A 105 16.68 -20.87 12.08
C GLN A 105 16.08 -21.49 10.81
N ASP A 106 15.76 -22.79 10.82
CA ASP A 106 15.16 -23.47 9.66
C ASP A 106 13.74 -22.94 9.40
N VAL A 107 12.98 -22.68 10.46
CA VAL A 107 11.62 -22.10 10.38
C VAL A 107 11.67 -20.68 9.83
N LEU A 108 12.59 -19.84 10.34
CA LEU A 108 12.79 -18.48 9.83
C LEU A 108 13.24 -18.48 8.36
N PHE A 109 14.16 -19.39 8.00
CA PHE A 109 14.61 -19.55 6.63
C PHE A 109 13.45 -19.93 5.70
N PHE A 110 12.58 -20.86 6.13
CA PHE A 110 11.37 -21.21 5.39
C PHE A 110 10.46 -19.99 5.17
N PHE A 111 10.13 -19.22 6.23
CA PHE A 111 9.30 -18.01 6.10
C PHE A 111 9.89 -16.92 5.21
N ILE A 112 11.21 -16.77 5.20
CA ILE A 112 11.87 -15.79 4.32
C ILE A 112 11.83 -16.29 2.87
N SER A 113 12.04 -17.60 2.65
CA SER A 113 12.04 -18.20 1.32
C SER A 113 10.71 -18.01 0.58
N THR A 114 9.58 -18.09 1.27
CA THR A 114 8.25 -17.90 0.66
C THR A 114 8.02 -16.48 0.14
N ARG A 115 8.69 -15.46 0.70
CA ARG A 115 8.61 -14.07 0.22
C ARG A 115 9.45 -13.79 -1.03
N PHE A 116 10.35 -14.70 -1.40
CA PHE A 116 11.14 -14.59 -2.63
C PHE A 116 10.43 -15.18 -3.85
N LEU A 117 9.28 -15.83 -3.67
CA LEU A 117 8.50 -16.36 -4.78
C LEU A 117 8.06 -15.20 -5.69
N PRO A 118 8.38 -15.24 -7.00
CA PRO A 118 7.99 -14.17 -7.91
C PRO A 118 6.47 -14.20 -8.12
N PHE A 119 5.85 -13.02 -8.07
CA PHE A 119 4.39 -12.85 -8.20
C PHE A 119 3.82 -13.53 -9.46
N ALA A 120 4.55 -13.43 -10.58
CA ALA A 120 4.14 -14.06 -11.83
C ALA A 120 4.05 -15.60 -11.75
N ALA A 121 4.91 -16.24 -10.95
CA ALA A 121 4.92 -17.71 -10.81
C ALA A 121 3.79 -18.22 -9.88
N SER A 122 3.38 -17.42 -8.90
CA SER A 122 2.28 -17.78 -8.00
C SER A 122 0.89 -17.61 -8.62
N LEU A 123 0.75 -16.78 -9.65
CA LEU A 123 -0.55 -16.40 -10.20
C LEU A 123 -1.32 -17.59 -10.80
N VAL A 124 -0.67 -18.43 -11.61
CA VAL A 124 -1.33 -19.59 -12.25
C VAL A 124 -1.82 -20.62 -11.22
N PRO A 125 -1.02 -21.07 -10.24
CA PRO A 125 -1.50 -21.96 -9.19
C PRO A 125 -2.66 -21.38 -8.38
N LEU A 126 -2.60 -20.09 -8.02
CA LEU A 126 -3.68 -19.44 -7.27
C LEU A 126 -4.98 -19.37 -8.09
N TYR A 127 -4.90 -19.09 -9.39
CA TYR A 127 -6.06 -19.11 -10.27
C TYR A 127 -6.71 -20.50 -10.35
N LEU A 128 -5.90 -21.56 -10.49
CA LEU A 128 -6.41 -22.94 -10.52
C LEU A 128 -7.08 -23.31 -9.20
N LEU A 129 -6.48 -22.94 -8.06
CA LEU A 129 -7.10 -23.15 -6.74
C LEU A 129 -8.43 -22.39 -6.61
N ALA A 130 -8.49 -21.12 -7.00
CA ALA A 130 -9.72 -20.33 -6.95
C ALA A 130 -10.80 -20.91 -7.87
N ARG A 131 -10.42 -21.40 -9.05
CA ARG A 131 -11.33 -22.09 -9.97
C ARG A 131 -11.87 -23.38 -9.38
N ASP A 132 -11.00 -24.24 -8.87
CA ASP A 132 -11.37 -25.55 -8.36
C ASP A 132 -12.22 -25.43 -7.08
N LEU A 133 -12.02 -24.36 -6.30
CA LEU A 133 -12.85 -23.99 -5.15
C LEU A 133 -14.12 -23.21 -5.52
N SER A 134 -14.36 -22.92 -6.81
CA SER A 134 -15.48 -22.10 -7.29
C SER A 134 -15.55 -20.70 -6.66
N LEU A 135 -14.37 -20.13 -6.34
CA LEU A 135 -14.20 -18.79 -5.76
C LEU A 135 -13.85 -17.73 -6.82
N LEU A 136 -13.92 -18.06 -8.11
CA LEU A 136 -13.73 -17.07 -9.16
C LEU A 136 -14.78 -15.98 -9.06
N ASP A 137 -14.36 -14.74 -9.34
CA ASP A 137 -15.21 -13.54 -9.28
C ASP A 137 -15.82 -13.27 -7.87
N ASN A 138 -15.10 -13.66 -6.81
CA ASN A 138 -15.55 -13.47 -5.44
C ASN A 138 -14.49 -12.77 -4.59
N ILE A 139 -14.92 -11.83 -3.74
CA ILE A 139 -14.08 -11.14 -2.75
C ILE A 139 -13.35 -12.11 -1.81
N LEU A 140 -13.94 -13.29 -1.56
CA LEU A 140 -13.31 -14.32 -0.72
C LEU A 140 -11.98 -14.82 -1.30
N ALA A 141 -11.83 -14.87 -2.62
CA ALA A 141 -10.56 -15.22 -3.26
C ALA A 141 -9.48 -14.15 -3.06
N LEU A 142 -9.85 -12.91 -2.75
CA LEU A 142 -8.91 -11.83 -2.42
C LEU A 142 -8.56 -11.80 -0.93
N ILE A 143 -9.45 -12.30 -0.06
CA ILE A 143 -9.27 -12.26 1.40
C ILE A 143 -8.30 -13.35 1.87
N LEU A 144 -8.35 -14.53 1.25
CA LEU A 144 -7.61 -15.74 1.63
C LEU A 144 -6.27 -15.85 0.89
#